data_AF-A0A9D2HJU7-F1
#
_entry.id   AF-A0A9D2HJU7-F1
#
_cell.length_a   1.000
_cell.length_b   1.000
_cell.length_c   1.000
_cell.angle_alpha   90.00
_cell.angle_beta   90.00
_cell.angle_gamma   90.00
#
_symmetry.space_group_name_H-M   'P 1'
#
loop_
_entity.id
_entity.type
_entity.pdbx_description
1 polymer ?
#
loop_
_entity_poly.entity_id
_entity_poly.type
_entity_poly.pdbx_seq_one_letter_code
_entity_poly.pdbx_strand_id
1 'polypeptide(L)'
;MKKRQTKRAGRKALTVFLAAALAGQAGCAFPAYAYGSWARGGGPAGEEEAAEYSDADMARFQDNTLEYDEIPDLVHLYNSDIRRLWDDYNEQKGNSADIQTELLSQARIMKDLKEEAQKEGDAEDAAYYASQEQSYKAMASQYTDIMEDYEKPDSTKSLSVSERQMTQSAQSLMISYNTMRLERDNQAKQKEVYEVKYQLAQAEAQAGTVTALDVQAAKNQLLGAESALLSLDSSLQTVKSSLCVMTGWTADADPVIGEIPEADLTVIDSYDLASDTVKAIGNNRTLISQRTESYEKSTSGISAHLGIVDQGEQQLTIQMQSMYDDMIAKRNAYESANAGFQSASMAKNVADQKYSLGMLSQSEYLEAQLEYLQKKSARDTANINLCKAVTDYEWAVQGFVQVET
;
A
#
# COMPACT_ATOMS: atom_id res chain seq x y z
N MET A 1 -47.97 57.20 -32.52
CA MET A 1 -47.53 56.26 -33.58
C MET A 1 -46.22 55.59 -33.15
N LYS A 2 -46.02 54.28 -33.40
CA LYS A 2 -44.78 53.56 -33.03
C LYS A 2 -43.77 53.61 -34.18
N LYS A 3 -42.57 54.18 -33.99
CA LYS A 3 -41.45 53.97 -34.92
C LYS A 3 -40.71 52.68 -34.54
N ARG A 4 -40.80 51.65 -35.39
CA ARG A 4 -39.92 50.48 -35.35
C ARG A 4 -38.54 50.89 -35.89
N GLN A 5 -37.46 50.45 -35.25
CA GLN A 5 -36.20 50.17 -35.97
C GLN A 5 -36.04 48.65 -36.11
N THR A 6 -35.39 48.23 -37.20
CA THR A 6 -35.31 46.85 -37.64
C THR A 6 -33.97 46.21 -37.31
N LYS A 7 -34.00 44.89 -37.07
CA LYS A 7 -32.83 44.08 -36.70
C LYS A 7 -31.76 44.08 -37.80
N ARG A 8 -30.49 44.17 -37.40
CA ARG A 8 -29.41 43.25 -37.84
C ARG A 8 -28.15 43.45 -37.00
N ALA A 9 -27.88 42.52 -36.09
CA ALA A 9 -26.57 42.31 -35.49
C ALA A 9 -26.19 40.84 -35.75
N GLY A 10 -25.01 40.60 -36.31
CA GLY A 10 -24.55 39.26 -36.69
C GLY A 10 -24.07 38.47 -35.47
N ARG A 11 -24.49 37.20 -35.37
CA ARG A 11 -23.87 36.27 -34.43
C ARG A 11 -22.44 35.95 -34.90
N LYS A 12 -21.43 36.35 -34.11
CA LYS A 12 -20.18 35.61 -34.00
C LYS A 12 -20.15 34.96 -32.62
N ALA A 13 -20.53 33.69 -32.55
CA ALA A 13 -20.31 32.90 -31.35
C ALA A 13 -18.83 32.48 -31.36
N LEU A 14 -18.02 33.06 -30.48
CA LEU A 14 -16.64 32.63 -30.28
C LEU A 14 -16.67 31.48 -29.27
N THR A 15 -16.64 30.24 -29.76
CA THR A 15 -16.65 29.04 -28.91
C THR A 15 -15.29 28.87 -28.24
N VAL A 16 -15.06 29.61 -27.15
CA VAL A 16 -13.91 29.39 -26.27
C VAL A 16 -14.08 28.02 -25.63
N PHE A 17 -13.26 27.05 -26.03
CA PHE A 17 -13.17 25.78 -25.31
C PHE A 17 -12.63 26.06 -23.90
N LEU A 18 -13.47 25.79 -22.91
CA LEU A 18 -13.14 26.04 -21.51
C LEU A 18 -12.19 24.93 -21.04
N ALA A 19 -10.88 25.21 -21.04
CA ALA A 19 -9.88 24.33 -20.46
C ALA A 19 -10.15 24.20 -18.94
N ALA A 20 -10.82 23.11 -18.54
CA ALA A 20 -11.16 22.84 -17.17
C ALA A 20 -9.90 22.40 -16.40
N ALA A 21 -9.22 23.39 -15.81
CA ALA A 21 -8.03 23.15 -14.99
C ALA A 21 -8.40 22.35 -13.73
N LEU A 22 -8.10 21.04 -13.74
CA LEU A 22 -8.09 20.18 -12.56
C LEU A 22 -6.88 20.50 -11.66
N ALA A 23 -6.82 21.74 -11.18
CA ALA A 23 -5.84 22.22 -10.20
C ALA A 23 -6.21 21.75 -8.78
N GLY A 24 -6.34 20.42 -8.60
CA GLY A 24 -6.64 19.79 -7.32
C GLY A 24 -5.36 19.55 -6.51
N GLN A 25 -4.93 20.54 -5.73
CA GLN A 25 -3.90 20.31 -4.71
C GLN A 25 -4.49 19.50 -3.54
N ALA A 26 -4.27 18.18 -3.57
CA ALA A 26 -4.53 17.27 -2.47
C ALA A 26 -3.21 16.57 -2.08
N GLY A 27 -2.38 17.27 -1.33
CA GLY A 27 -1.19 16.68 -0.69
C GLY A 27 -1.61 15.81 0.49
N CYS A 28 -1.97 14.56 0.23
CA CYS A 28 -2.35 13.58 1.25
C CYS A 28 -1.21 12.58 1.45
N ALA A 29 -0.82 12.33 2.71
CA ALA A 29 0.15 11.31 3.04
C ALA A 29 -0.43 9.90 2.78
N PHE A 30 0.42 8.97 2.32
CA PHE A 30 -0.01 7.65 1.85
C PHE A 30 0.38 6.52 2.83
N PRO A 31 -0.59 5.93 3.55
CA PRO A 31 -0.68 4.49 3.83
C PRO A 31 -1.51 3.79 2.74
N ALA A 32 -1.54 2.45 2.67
CA ALA A 32 -2.22 1.63 1.63
C ALA A 32 -2.31 0.14 2.14
N TYR A 33 -2.65 -0.99 1.49
CA TYR A 33 -3.24 -1.50 0.22
C TYR A 33 -3.47 -3.04 0.36
N ALA A 34 -3.76 -3.73 -0.76
CA ALA A 34 -3.76 -5.19 -1.07
C ALA A 34 -4.37 -6.20 -0.09
N TYR A 35 -5.55 -6.68 -0.48
CA TYR A 35 -6.07 -8.01 -0.17
C TYR A 35 -5.14 -9.05 -0.82
N GLY A 36 -5.11 -10.29 -0.30
CA GLY A 36 -4.41 -11.37 -1.01
C GLY A 36 -4.41 -12.73 -0.29
N SER A 37 -3.75 -12.79 0.87
CA SER A 37 -3.34 -14.09 1.46
C SER A 37 -3.63 -14.23 2.97
N TRP A 38 -4.86 -13.95 3.41
CA TRP A 38 -5.25 -14.11 4.82
C TRP A 38 -6.59 -14.87 5.03
N ALA A 39 -6.91 -15.80 4.12
CA ALA A 39 -8.17 -16.56 4.10
C ALA A 39 -8.03 -18.09 4.29
N ARG A 40 -6.98 -18.57 4.99
CA ARG A 40 -6.92 -19.96 5.49
C ARG A 40 -7.44 -20.00 6.94
N GLY A 41 -8.75 -20.17 7.09
CA GLY A 41 -9.45 -19.91 8.36
C GLY A 41 -9.04 -20.80 9.53
N GLY A 42 -8.80 -20.16 10.68
CA GLY A 42 -8.58 -20.78 11.99
C GLY A 42 -9.27 -19.98 13.10
N GLY A 43 -9.72 -20.67 14.15
CA GLY A 43 -10.23 -20.05 15.38
C GLY A 43 -9.10 -19.53 16.29
N PRO A 44 -9.43 -18.99 17.47
CA PRO A 44 -8.45 -18.31 18.32
C PRO A 44 -7.39 -19.26 18.92
N ALA A 45 -6.16 -18.74 18.98
CA ALA A 45 -5.00 -19.25 19.72
C ALA A 45 -4.49 -20.65 19.30
N GLY A 46 -3.54 -20.67 18.37
CA GLY A 46 -2.69 -21.81 18.07
C GLY A 46 -1.68 -21.49 16.96
N GLU A 47 -0.39 -21.67 17.28
CA GLU A 47 0.69 -21.98 16.33
C GLU A 47 0.74 -21.14 15.02
N GLU A 48 1.33 -19.95 15.08
CA GLU A 48 1.95 -19.29 13.91
C GLU A 48 3.24 -20.06 13.54
N GLU A 49 3.08 -21.26 13.00
CA GLU A 49 4.13 -21.98 12.29
C GLU A 49 4.55 -21.13 11.07
N ALA A 50 5.85 -20.79 10.97
CA ALA A 50 6.35 -19.92 9.93
C ALA A 50 5.99 -20.49 8.54
N ALA A 51 5.28 -19.72 7.74
CA ALA A 51 4.66 -20.22 6.51
C ALA A 51 5.73 -20.75 5.54
N GLU A 52 5.80 -22.07 5.39
CA GLU A 52 6.67 -22.73 4.42
C GLU A 52 6.12 -22.47 3.02
N TYR A 53 6.56 -21.35 2.41
CA TYR A 53 6.22 -20.94 1.06
C TYR A 53 6.40 -22.11 0.07
N SER A 54 5.41 -22.38 -0.76
CA SER A 54 5.52 -23.50 -1.68
C SER A 54 6.55 -23.22 -2.78
N ASP A 55 7.08 -24.28 -3.40
CA ASP A 55 7.96 -24.18 -4.57
C ASP A 55 7.35 -23.31 -5.69
N ALA A 56 6.02 -23.20 -5.77
CA ALA A 56 5.32 -22.37 -6.74
C ALA A 56 5.31 -20.88 -6.36
N ASP A 57 5.08 -20.55 -5.08
CA ASP A 57 5.09 -19.18 -4.59
C ASP A 57 6.51 -18.60 -4.64
N MET A 58 7.50 -19.40 -4.20
CA MET A 58 8.92 -19.05 -4.26
C MET A 58 9.42 -18.90 -5.71
N ALA A 59 8.86 -19.64 -6.66
CA ALA A 59 9.15 -19.45 -8.09
C ALA A 59 8.51 -18.16 -8.64
N ARG A 60 7.30 -17.79 -8.18
CA ARG A 60 6.62 -16.54 -8.57
C ARG A 60 7.44 -15.32 -8.14
N PHE A 61 7.83 -15.28 -6.86
CA PHE A 61 8.67 -14.22 -6.27
C PHE A 61 10.06 -14.06 -6.95
N GLN A 62 10.46 -15.02 -7.80
CA GLN A 62 11.74 -15.02 -8.52
C GLN A 62 11.58 -14.91 -10.05
N ASP A 63 10.35 -14.77 -10.59
CA ASP A 63 10.12 -14.74 -12.05
C ASP A 63 10.42 -13.37 -12.72
N ASN A 64 10.77 -12.36 -11.89
CA ASN A 64 11.09 -10.98 -12.27
C ASN A 64 9.89 -10.17 -12.82
N THR A 65 8.67 -10.65 -12.61
CA THR A 65 7.47 -9.81 -12.47
C THR A 65 7.40 -9.26 -11.04
N LEU A 66 6.60 -8.22 -10.82
CA LEU A 66 6.27 -7.71 -9.50
C LEU A 66 4.75 -7.45 -9.48
N GLU A 67 4.02 -8.38 -8.88
CA GLU A 67 2.57 -8.33 -8.69
C GLU A 67 2.19 -7.60 -7.38
N TYR A 68 0.90 -7.30 -7.19
CA TYR A 68 0.44 -6.38 -6.13
C TYR A 68 0.15 -7.07 -4.79
N ASP A 69 -0.22 -8.35 -4.84
CA ASP A 69 -0.59 -9.20 -3.71
C ASP A 69 0.63 -9.85 -3.01
N GLU A 70 1.72 -10.09 -3.75
CA GLU A 70 2.97 -10.66 -3.24
C GLU A 70 3.90 -9.67 -2.53
N ILE A 71 3.63 -8.36 -2.59
CA ILE A 71 4.56 -7.38 -2.02
C ILE A 71 4.77 -7.52 -0.49
N PRO A 72 3.78 -7.92 0.34
CA PRO A 72 4.03 -8.25 1.74
C PRO A 72 5.10 -9.36 1.89
N ASP A 73 4.99 -10.43 1.12
CA ASP A 73 5.93 -11.56 1.15
C ASP A 73 7.32 -11.17 0.62
N LEU A 74 7.38 -10.37 -0.45
CA LEU A 74 8.63 -9.82 -0.97
C LEU A 74 9.33 -8.89 0.05
N VAL A 75 8.55 -8.10 0.80
CA VAL A 75 9.08 -7.27 1.90
C VAL A 75 9.56 -8.14 3.06
N HIS A 76 8.85 -9.20 3.44
CA HIS A 76 9.31 -10.15 4.46
C HIS A 76 10.61 -10.85 4.06
N LEU A 77 10.66 -11.41 2.85
CA LEU A 77 11.74 -12.28 2.38
C LEU A 77 12.99 -11.55 1.89
N TYR A 78 12.86 -10.34 1.31
CA TYR A 78 13.93 -9.69 0.57
C TYR A 78 14.24 -8.24 0.96
N ASN A 79 13.38 -7.54 1.72
CA ASN A 79 13.74 -6.20 2.22
C ASN A 79 14.87 -6.27 3.26
N SER A 80 15.97 -5.54 3.04
CA SER A 80 17.17 -5.63 3.89
C SER A 80 16.94 -5.25 5.35
N ASP A 81 16.05 -4.31 5.62
CA ASP A 81 15.80 -3.80 6.96
C ASP A 81 14.85 -4.72 7.73
N ILE A 82 13.81 -5.23 7.07
CA ILE A 82 12.85 -6.17 7.67
C ILE A 82 13.48 -7.54 7.92
N ARG A 83 14.21 -8.09 6.93
CA ARG A 83 15.00 -9.31 7.13
C ARG A 83 15.91 -9.20 8.34
N ARG A 84 16.68 -8.11 8.42
CA ARG A 84 17.61 -7.90 9.53
C ARG A 84 16.88 -7.80 10.87
N LEU A 85 15.72 -7.15 10.95
CA LEU A 85 14.93 -7.09 12.18
C LEU A 85 14.46 -8.49 12.65
N TRP A 86 14.09 -9.38 11.71
CA TRP A 86 13.77 -10.77 12.01
C TRP A 86 15.02 -11.62 12.31
N ASP A 87 16.12 -11.45 11.60
CA ASP A 87 17.40 -12.11 11.85
C ASP A 87 17.93 -11.74 13.25
N ASP A 88 17.99 -10.43 13.58
CA ASP A 88 18.41 -9.89 14.88
C ASP A 88 17.53 -10.44 16.04
N TYR A 89 16.24 -10.71 15.79
CA TYR A 89 15.29 -11.29 16.77
C TYR A 89 15.46 -12.82 16.91
N ASN A 90 15.53 -13.53 15.79
CA ASN A 90 15.68 -14.99 15.77
C ASN A 90 17.03 -15.43 16.35
N GLU A 91 18.10 -14.66 16.12
CA GLU A 91 19.40 -14.90 16.76
C GLU A 91 19.30 -14.75 18.30
N GLN A 92 18.59 -13.73 18.81
CA GLN A 92 18.39 -13.57 20.26
C GLN A 92 17.57 -14.71 20.87
N LYS A 93 16.52 -15.19 20.18
CA LYS A 93 15.72 -16.35 20.60
C LYS A 93 16.56 -17.63 20.62
N GLY A 94 17.37 -17.88 19.58
CA GLY A 94 18.29 -19.01 19.50
C GLY A 94 19.37 -18.97 20.59
N ASN A 95 20.09 -17.85 20.71
CA ASN A 95 21.10 -17.63 21.75
C ASN A 95 20.53 -17.85 23.17
N SER A 96 19.26 -17.46 23.42
CA SER A 96 18.60 -17.70 24.70
C SER A 96 18.37 -19.19 25.00
N ALA A 97 17.99 -19.98 23.98
CA ALA A 97 17.81 -21.43 24.09
C ALA A 97 19.15 -22.19 24.26
N ASP A 98 20.21 -21.74 23.58
CA ASP A 98 21.55 -22.30 23.75
C ASP A 98 22.10 -22.02 25.16
N ILE A 99 21.91 -20.81 25.68
CA ILE A 99 22.30 -20.46 27.06
C ILE A 99 21.47 -21.27 28.08
N GLN A 100 20.15 -21.42 27.88
CA GLN A 100 19.32 -22.29 28.73
C GLN A 100 19.86 -23.74 28.74
N THR A 101 20.20 -24.27 27.56
CA THR A 101 20.70 -25.63 27.38
C THR A 101 22.05 -25.83 28.09
N GLU A 102 22.98 -24.89 27.96
CA GLU A 102 24.28 -24.96 28.65
C GLU A 102 24.15 -24.79 30.16
N LEU A 103 23.28 -23.90 30.66
CA LEU A 103 22.98 -23.79 32.09
C LEU A 103 22.39 -25.09 32.66
N LEU A 104 21.52 -25.77 31.91
CA LEU A 104 20.99 -27.09 32.28
C LEU A 104 22.05 -28.20 32.18
N SER A 105 23.05 -28.06 31.30
CA SER A 105 24.21 -28.94 31.21
C SER A 105 25.11 -28.80 32.45
N GLN A 106 25.49 -27.56 32.80
CA GLN A 106 26.28 -27.25 34.00
C GLN A 106 25.56 -27.68 35.29
N ALA A 107 24.23 -27.51 35.37
CA ALA A 107 23.43 -28.01 36.48
C ALA A 107 23.48 -29.55 36.63
N ARG A 108 23.59 -30.31 35.53
CA ARG A 108 23.78 -31.77 35.59
C ARG A 108 25.18 -32.13 36.09
N ILE A 109 26.22 -31.46 35.57
CA ILE A 109 27.61 -31.66 36.01
C ILE A 109 27.73 -31.40 37.53
N MET A 110 27.15 -30.30 38.04
CA MET A 110 27.16 -29.99 39.47
C MET A 110 26.37 -31.00 40.30
N LYS A 111 25.24 -31.51 39.80
CA LYS A 111 24.48 -32.59 40.46
C LYS A 111 25.31 -33.88 40.55
N ASP A 112 26.03 -34.24 39.51
CA ASP A 112 26.78 -35.50 39.47
C ASP A 112 28.06 -35.42 40.33
N LEU A 113 28.74 -34.25 40.37
CA LEU A 113 29.85 -33.98 41.30
C LEU A 113 29.41 -34.02 42.76
N LYS A 114 28.26 -33.40 43.09
CA LYS A 114 27.59 -33.48 44.38
C LYS A 114 27.29 -34.92 44.79
N GLU A 115 26.79 -35.74 43.86
CA GLU A 115 26.52 -37.16 44.13
C GLU A 115 27.80 -37.97 44.36
N GLU A 116 28.94 -37.61 43.78
CA GLU A 116 30.23 -38.25 44.08
C GLU A 116 30.78 -37.82 45.45
N ALA A 117 30.80 -36.52 45.75
CA ALA A 117 31.23 -36.01 47.06
C ALA A 117 30.42 -36.63 48.21
N GLN A 118 29.11 -36.88 48.02
CA GLN A 118 28.26 -37.60 48.97
C GLN A 118 28.63 -39.08 49.17
N LYS A 119 29.26 -39.75 48.18
CA LYS A 119 29.77 -41.12 48.32
C LYS A 119 31.12 -41.15 49.05
N GLU A 120 31.98 -40.18 48.76
CA GLU A 120 33.28 -40.02 49.42
C GLU A 120 33.15 -39.51 50.87
N GLY A 121 32.03 -38.88 51.19
CA GLY A 121 31.69 -38.38 52.52
C GLY A 121 32.06 -36.92 52.77
N ASP A 122 32.45 -36.18 51.72
CA ASP A 122 32.74 -34.76 51.81
C ASP A 122 31.44 -33.94 51.82
N ALA A 123 31.11 -33.40 52.99
CA ALA A 123 29.92 -32.60 53.21
C ALA A 123 30.11 -31.12 52.83
N GLU A 124 31.34 -30.64 52.63
CA GLU A 124 31.64 -29.26 52.26
C GLU A 124 31.53 -29.10 50.75
N ASP A 125 32.21 -29.97 49.98
CA ASP A 125 32.11 -30.01 48.52
C ASP A 125 30.69 -30.39 48.05
N ALA A 126 30.03 -31.35 48.71
CA ALA A 126 28.63 -31.68 48.39
C ALA A 126 27.65 -30.51 48.61
N ALA A 127 27.92 -29.65 49.60
CA ALA A 127 27.12 -28.43 49.83
C ALA A 127 27.45 -27.34 48.81
N TYR A 128 28.74 -27.18 48.45
CA TYR A 128 29.17 -26.26 47.40
C TYR A 128 28.53 -26.60 46.05
N TYR A 129 28.68 -27.84 45.57
CA TYR A 129 28.11 -28.29 44.29
C TYR A 129 26.57 -28.21 44.28
N ALA A 130 25.89 -28.47 45.41
CA ALA A 130 24.45 -28.27 45.51
C ALA A 130 24.02 -26.80 45.36
N SER A 131 24.80 -25.84 45.89
CA SER A 131 24.50 -24.41 45.72
C SER A 131 24.75 -23.92 44.28
N GLN A 132 25.76 -24.49 43.60
CA GLN A 132 26.03 -24.24 42.18
C GLN A 132 24.95 -24.87 41.28
N GLU A 133 24.54 -26.12 41.52
CA GLU A 133 23.41 -26.79 40.86
C GLU A 133 22.14 -25.92 40.92
N GLN A 134 21.81 -25.41 42.11
CA GLN A 134 20.62 -24.57 42.31
C GLN A 134 20.77 -23.20 41.61
N SER A 135 21.97 -22.61 41.60
CA SER A 135 22.23 -21.34 40.92
C SER A 135 22.08 -21.46 39.40
N TYR A 136 22.66 -22.49 38.78
CA TYR A 136 22.48 -22.75 37.35
C TYR A 136 21.02 -23.06 36.99
N LYS A 137 20.29 -23.80 37.82
CA LYS A 137 18.85 -24.03 37.62
C LYS A 137 18.01 -22.76 37.73
N ALA A 138 18.33 -21.86 38.66
CA ALA A 138 17.64 -20.58 38.78
C ALA A 138 17.87 -19.69 37.53
N MET A 139 19.11 -19.66 37.02
CA MET A 139 19.42 -18.96 35.76
C MET A 139 18.71 -19.61 34.56
N ALA A 140 18.72 -20.94 34.44
CA ALA A 140 18.01 -21.64 33.37
C ALA A 140 16.49 -21.39 33.40
N SER A 141 15.90 -21.25 34.59
CA SER A 141 14.49 -20.84 34.73
C SER A 141 14.24 -19.46 34.13
N GLN A 142 15.11 -18.48 34.39
CA GLN A 142 14.98 -17.13 33.81
C GLN A 142 15.05 -17.15 32.28
N TYR A 143 15.92 -17.97 31.68
CA TYR A 143 15.93 -18.16 30.23
C TYR A 143 14.71 -18.92 29.70
N THR A 144 14.06 -19.74 30.53
CA THR A 144 12.76 -20.36 30.20
C THR A 144 11.66 -19.30 30.15
N ASP A 145 11.58 -18.44 31.16
CA ASP A 145 10.63 -17.32 31.22
C ASP A 145 10.80 -16.38 30.01
N ILE A 146 12.06 -16.10 29.62
CA ILE A 146 12.42 -15.32 28.42
C ILE A 146 12.00 -16.03 27.11
N MET A 147 12.16 -17.35 27.01
CA MET A 147 11.72 -18.11 25.84
C MET A 147 10.19 -18.14 25.73
N GLU A 148 9.46 -18.26 26.84
CA GLU A 148 8.00 -18.11 26.86
C GLU A 148 7.56 -16.69 26.47
N ASP A 149 8.33 -15.65 26.82
CA ASP A 149 8.10 -14.29 26.31
C ASP A 149 8.31 -14.19 24.79
N TYR A 150 9.36 -14.82 24.24
CA TYR A 150 9.60 -14.93 22.78
C TYR A 150 8.59 -15.83 22.03
N GLU A 151 7.60 -16.42 22.70
CA GLU A 151 6.48 -17.15 22.10
C GLU A 151 5.15 -16.38 22.22
N LYS A 152 5.12 -15.24 22.92
CA LYS A 152 3.93 -14.39 23.03
C LYS A 152 3.81 -13.48 21.80
N PRO A 153 2.61 -13.32 21.19
CA PRO A 153 2.41 -12.45 20.02
C PRO A 153 2.74 -10.96 20.22
N ASP A 154 2.90 -10.47 21.46
CA ASP A 154 3.37 -9.11 21.72
C ASP A 154 4.90 -8.96 21.58
N SER A 155 5.68 -10.04 21.48
CA SER A 155 7.15 -10.00 21.31
C SER A 155 7.60 -9.66 19.89
N THR A 156 6.90 -10.17 18.87
CA THR A 156 7.11 -9.86 17.45
C THR A 156 6.39 -8.59 16.98
N LYS A 157 5.48 -8.06 17.79
CA LYS A 157 4.61 -6.89 17.51
C LYS A 157 5.32 -5.67 16.90
N SER A 158 6.52 -5.34 17.37
CA SER A 158 7.33 -4.26 16.81
C SER A 158 7.82 -4.57 15.39
N LEU A 159 8.28 -5.81 15.17
CA LEU A 159 8.69 -6.34 13.87
C LEU A 159 7.52 -6.29 12.88
N SER A 160 6.37 -6.86 13.25
CA SER A 160 5.16 -6.88 12.40
C SER A 160 4.65 -5.48 12.06
N VAL A 161 4.80 -4.50 12.97
CA VAL A 161 4.46 -3.09 12.68
C VAL A 161 5.47 -2.45 11.72
N SER A 162 6.77 -2.69 11.88
CA SER A 162 7.80 -2.20 10.95
C SER A 162 7.70 -2.85 9.57
N GLU A 163 7.53 -4.17 9.52
CA GLU A 163 7.29 -4.96 8.31
C GLU A 163 6.04 -4.47 7.58
N ARG A 164 4.94 -4.27 8.29
CA ARG A 164 3.75 -3.67 7.71
C ARG A 164 4.01 -2.24 7.23
N GLN A 165 4.76 -1.41 7.95
CA GLN A 165 5.05 -0.04 7.49
C GLN A 165 5.90 -0.03 6.21
N MET A 166 6.90 -0.93 6.10
CA MET A 166 7.68 -1.09 4.87
C MET A 166 6.83 -1.67 3.74
N THR A 167 5.99 -2.66 4.06
CA THR A 167 4.94 -3.20 3.18
C THR A 167 4.15 -2.03 2.63
N GLN A 168 3.35 -1.33 3.47
CA GLN A 168 2.46 -0.18 3.18
C GLN A 168 3.10 0.95 2.35
N SER A 169 4.41 1.15 2.50
CA SER A 169 5.16 2.14 1.74
C SER A 169 5.39 1.70 0.28
N ALA A 170 5.77 0.44 0.04
CA ALA A 170 6.03 -0.07 -1.31
C ALA A 170 4.76 -0.13 -2.20
N GLN A 171 3.58 -0.40 -1.64
CA GLN A 171 2.33 -0.50 -2.44
C GLN A 171 1.97 0.93 -2.84
N SER A 172 2.20 1.92 -1.97
CA SER A 172 2.05 3.35 -2.30
C SER A 172 2.97 3.77 -3.47
N LEU A 173 4.17 3.19 -3.57
CA LEU A 173 5.05 3.33 -4.75
C LEU A 173 4.48 2.60 -5.98
N MET A 174 3.97 1.38 -5.88
CA MET A 174 3.37 0.66 -7.02
C MET A 174 2.07 1.32 -7.53
N ILE A 175 1.27 1.88 -6.62
CA ILE A 175 0.10 2.74 -6.88
C ILE A 175 0.53 3.99 -7.64
N SER A 176 1.57 4.68 -7.15
CA SER A 176 2.14 5.86 -7.82
C SER A 176 2.66 5.50 -9.21
N TYR A 177 3.45 4.43 -9.35
CA TYR A 177 3.99 3.94 -10.62
C TYR A 177 2.88 3.62 -11.64
N ASN A 178 1.86 2.83 -11.26
CA ASN A 178 0.75 2.49 -12.13
C ASN A 178 -0.05 3.74 -12.55
N THR A 179 -0.32 4.67 -11.62
CA THR A 179 -1.01 5.93 -11.91
C THR A 179 -0.19 6.81 -12.87
N MET A 180 1.13 6.88 -12.67
CA MET A 180 2.03 7.64 -13.55
C MET A 180 2.22 6.97 -14.92
N ARG A 181 2.13 5.63 -15.03
CA ARG A 181 2.14 4.90 -16.32
C ARG A 181 0.94 5.30 -17.17
N LEU A 182 -0.26 5.30 -16.56
CA LEU A 182 -1.52 5.71 -17.20
C LEU A 182 -1.48 7.18 -17.67
N GLU A 183 -0.92 8.08 -16.87
CA GLU A 183 -0.80 9.50 -17.26
C GLU A 183 0.29 9.74 -18.30
N ARG A 184 1.39 8.97 -18.26
CA ARG A 184 2.43 9.00 -19.29
C ARG A 184 1.88 8.53 -20.64
N ASP A 185 0.99 7.54 -20.68
CA ASP A 185 0.35 7.09 -21.91
C ASP A 185 -0.70 8.11 -22.44
N ASN A 186 -1.44 8.79 -21.56
CA ASN A 186 -2.22 9.98 -21.94
C ASN A 186 -1.32 11.04 -22.59
N GLN A 187 -0.19 11.35 -21.95
CA GLN A 187 0.75 12.37 -22.39
C GLN A 187 1.44 12.00 -23.72
N ALA A 188 1.72 10.71 -23.95
CA ALA A 188 2.25 10.21 -25.21
C ALA A 188 1.25 10.39 -26.37
N LYS A 189 -0.04 10.08 -26.16
CA LYS A 189 -1.08 10.36 -27.15
C LYS A 189 -1.31 11.87 -27.34
N GLN A 190 -1.22 12.65 -26.28
CA GLN A 190 -1.32 14.12 -26.33
C GLN A 190 -0.17 14.74 -27.14
N LYS A 191 1.06 14.20 -27.06
CA LYS A 191 2.17 14.58 -27.96
C LYS A 191 1.82 14.30 -29.43
N GLU A 192 1.28 13.12 -29.74
CA GLU A 192 0.92 12.75 -31.12
C GLU A 192 -0.12 13.70 -31.73
N VAL A 193 -1.11 14.13 -30.94
CA VAL A 193 -2.08 15.17 -31.34
C VAL A 193 -1.37 16.51 -31.63
N TYR A 194 -0.39 16.93 -30.84
CA TYR A 194 0.35 18.17 -31.08
C TYR A 194 1.30 18.10 -32.27
N GLU A 195 1.91 16.94 -32.54
CA GLU A 195 2.74 16.71 -33.73
C GLU A 195 1.92 16.91 -35.02
N VAL A 196 0.75 16.25 -35.12
CA VAL A 196 -0.16 16.42 -36.28
C VAL A 196 -0.65 17.86 -36.42
N LYS A 197 -0.92 18.57 -35.31
CA LYS A 197 -1.29 19.99 -35.33
C LYS A 197 -0.13 20.91 -35.78
N TYR A 198 1.11 20.59 -35.41
CA TYR A 198 2.29 21.33 -35.88
C TYR A 198 2.55 21.09 -37.39
N GLN A 199 2.34 19.87 -37.89
CA GLN A 199 2.42 19.56 -39.31
C GLN A 199 1.31 20.27 -40.11
N LEU A 200 0.07 20.29 -39.59
CA LEU A 200 -1.04 21.02 -40.20
C LEU A 200 -0.76 22.54 -40.28
N ALA A 201 -0.34 23.16 -39.18
CA ALA A 201 -0.01 24.58 -39.14
C ALA A 201 1.11 24.95 -40.13
N GLN A 202 2.11 24.08 -40.33
CA GLN A 202 3.15 24.28 -41.35
C GLN A 202 2.59 24.25 -42.78
N ALA A 203 1.68 23.32 -43.08
CA ALA A 203 1.02 23.25 -44.39
C ALA A 203 0.12 24.47 -44.64
N GLU A 204 -0.62 24.91 -43.63
CA GLU A 204 -1.44 26.13 -43.68
C GLU A 204 -0.58 27.40 -43.87
N ALA A 205 0.60 27.48 -43.25
CA ALA A 205 1.52 28.59 -43.46
C ALA A 205 2.13 28.59 -44.87
N GLN A 206 2.39 27.42 -45.46
CA GLN A 206 2.79 27.30 -46.87
C GLN A 206 1.65 27.71 -47.83
N ALA A 207 0.40 27.44 -47.45
CA ALA A 207 -0.79 27.92 -48.16
C ALA A 207 -1.11 29.42 -47.91
N GLY A 208 -0.40 30.06 -46.98
CA GLY A 208 -0.62 31.45 -46.58
C GLY A 208 -1.90 31.70 -45.77
N THR A 209 -2.51 30.66 -45.18
CA THR A 209 -3.77 30.76 -44.43
C THR A 209 -3.58 31.02 -42.93
N VAL A 210 -2.41 30.73 -42.37
CA VAL A 210 -2.00 31.09 -40.99
C VAL A 210 -0.65 31.81 -40.99
N THR A 211 -0.29 32.43 -39.87
CA THR A 211 0.95 33.20 -39.72
C THR A 211 2.10 32.36 -39.16
N ALA A 212 3.33 32.85 -39.28
CA ALA A 212 4.50 32.24 -38.65
C ALA A 212 4.41 32.20 -37.10
N LEU A 213 3.60 33.07 -36.47
CA LEU A 213 3.35 33.03 -35.03
C LEU A 213 2.47 31.83 -34.64
N ASP A 214 1.51 31.46 -35.49
CA ASP A 214 0.63 30.31 -35.26
C ASP A 214 1.41 28.99 -35.37
N VAL A 215 2.32 28.89 -36.36
CA VAL A 215 3.27 27.77 -36.49
C VAL A 215 4.18 27.66 -35.27
N GLN A 216 4.71 28.78 -34.78
CA GLN A 216 5.57 28.79 -33.59
C GLN A 216 4.77 28.44 -32.32
N ALA A 217 3.50 28.86 -32.22
CA ALA A 217 2.63 28.48 -31.12
C ALA A 217 2.37 26.97 -31.11
N ALA A 218 2.06 26.36 -32.26
CA ALA A 218 1.90 24.91 -32.39
C ALA A 218 3.20 24.16 -32.02
N LYS A 219 4.36 24.64 -32.49
CA LYS A 219 5.67 24.08 -32.12
C LYS A 219 5.95 24.16 -30.61
N ASN A 220 5.57 25.27 -29.96
CA ASN A 220 5.75 25.43 -28.51
C ASN A 220 4.87 24.44 -27.71
N GLN A 221 3.66 24.11 -28.18
CA GLN A 221 2.81 23.09 -27.56
C GLN A 221 3.44 21.69 -27.66
N LEU A 222 3.96 21.33 -28.84
CA LEU A 222 4.70 20.07 -29.04
C LEU A 222 5.90 19.96 -28.10
N LEU A 223 6.79 20.96 -28.08
CA LEU A 223 7.97 20.98 -27.21
C LEU A 223 7.61 20.94 -25.71
N GLY A 224 6.51 21.59 -25.31
CA GLY A 224 5.97 21.49 -23.95
C GLY A 224 5.51 20.08 -23.61
N ALA A 225 4.80 19.42 -24.54
CA ALA A 225 4.33 18.06 -24.35
C ALA A 225 5.48 17.03 -24.29
N GLU A 226 6.52 17.21 -25.10
CA GLU A 226 7.76 16.42 -25.04
C GLU A 226 8.49 16.60 -23.70
N SER A 227 8.62 17.84 -23.23
CA SER A 227 9.29 18.15 -21.97
C SER A 227 8.55 17.54 -20.76
N ALA A 228 7.22 17.58 -20.77
CA ALA A 228 6.40 16.94 -19.75
C ALA A 228 6.50 15.41 -19.78
N LEU A 229 6.56 14.79 -20.97
CA LEU A 229 6.75 13.34 -21.11
C LEU A 229 8.11 12.88 -20.56
N LEU A 230 9.20 13.59 -20.88
CA LEU A 230 10.53 13.32 -20.32
C LEU A 230 10.58 13.47 -18.79
N SER A 231 9.84 14.43 -18.23
CA SER A 231 9.68 14.61 -16.79
C SER A 231 8.91 13.44 -16.13
N LEU A 232 7.84 12.96 -16.78
CA LEU A 232 7.08 11.78 -16.33
C LEU A 232 7.92 10.50 -16.40
N ASP A 233 8.61 10.22 -17.51
CA ASP A 233 9.50 9.04 -17.64
C ASP A 233 10.62 9.08 -16.58
N SER A 234 11.24 10.24 -16.32
CA SER A 234 12.27 10.40 -15.28
C SER A 234 11.72 10.13 -13.87
N SER A 235 10.48 10.56 -13.61
CA SER A 235 9.80 10.36 -12.33
C SER A 235 9.36 8.90 -12.15
N LEU A 236 8.87 8.26 -13.21
CA LEU A 236 8.54 6.83 -13.26
C LEU A 236 9.74 5.96 -12.92
N GLN A 237 10.92 6.26 -13.47
CA GLN A 237 12.16 5.55 -13.14
C GLN A 237 12.56 5.76 -11.67
N THR A 238 12.36 6.96 -11.12
CA THR A 238 12.60 7.24 -9.70
C THR A 238 11.69 6.40 -8.80
N VAL A 239 10.38 6.38 -9.08
CA VAL A 239 9.41 5.57 -8.32
C VAL A 239 9.67 4.07 -8.48
N LYS A 240 10.03 3.60 -9.68
CA LYS A 240 10.39 2.20 -9.94
C LYS A 240 11.64 1.78 -9.16
N SER A 241 12.70 2.58 -9.18
CA SER A 241 13.95 2.27 -8.47
C SER A 241 13.71 2.17 -6.96
N SER A 242 12.92 3.09 -6.38
CA SER A 242 12.50 3.00 -4.98
C SER A 242 11.66 1.74 -4.70
N LEU A 243 10.70 1.39 -5.57
CA LEU A 243 9.89 0.17 -5.44
C LEU A 243 10.76 -1.09 -5.46
N CYS A 244 11.72 -1.17 -6.38
CA CYS A 244 12.66 -2.29 -6.49
C CYS A 244 13.45 -2.47 -5.18
N VAL A 245 14.06 -1.40 -4.66
CA VAL A 245 14.82 -1.45 -3.39
C VAL A 245 13.94 -1.88 -2.21
N MET A 246 12.71 -1.35 -2.10
CA MET A 246 11.82 -1.71 -1.00
C MET A 246 11.37 -3.17 -1.04
N THR A 247 11.31 -3.78 -2.23
CA THR A 247 10.88 -5.17 -2.47
C THR A 247 12.06 -6.14 -2.64
N GLY A 248 13.30 -5.67 -2.46
CA GLY A 248 14.51 -6.49 -2.41
C GLY A 248 15.27 -6.68 -3.72
N TRP A 249 14.80 -6.10 -4.82
CA TRP A 249 15.58 -5.96 -6.05
C TRP A 249 16.66 -4.87 -5.88
N THR A 250 17.70 -4.91 -6.72
CA THR A 250 18.68 -3.82 -6.79
C THR A 250 18.06 -2.56 -7.42
N ALA A 251 18.59 -1.38 -7.08
CA ALA A 251 18.07 -0.09 -7.55
C ALA A 251 18.16 0.11 -9.08
N ASP A 252 18.98 -0.69 -9.76
CA ASP A 252 19.22 -0.74 -11.20
C ASP A 252 18.52 -1.92 -11.91
N ALA A 253 17.73 -2.73 -11.19
CA ALA A 253 16.96 -3.82 -11.77
C ALA A 253 15.77 -3.31 -12.60
N ASP A 254 15.34 -4.12 -13.57
CA ASP A 254 14.22 -3.80 -14.47
C ASP A 254 13.09 -4.86 -14.41
N PRO A 255 12.47 -5.13 -13.24
CA PRO A 255 11.35 -6.08 -13.14
C PRO A 255 10.08 -5.59 -13.86
N VAL A 256 9.23 -6.52 -14.30
CA VAL A 256 7.96 -6.20 -14.94
C VAL A 256 6.93 -5.85 -13.88
N ILE A 257 6.73 -4.55 -13.63
CA ILE A 257 5.74 -4.10 -12.64
C ILE A 257 4.32 -4.34 -13.18
N GLY A 258 3.57 -5.20 -12.50
CA GLY A 258 2.22 -5.61 -12.86
C GLY A 258 1.19 -4.47 -12.88
N GLU A 259 0.00 -4.77 -13.41
CA GLU A 259 -1.18 -3.93 -13.21
C GLU A 259 -1.80 -4.25 -11.84
N ILE A 260 -2.34 -3.23 -11.16
CA ILE A 260 -3.07 -3.45 -9.90
C ILE A 260 -4.42 -4.11 -10.25
N PRO A 261 -4.80 -5.23 -9.59
CA PRO A 261 -6.00 -6.00 -9.92
C PRO A 261 -7.30 -5.18 -9.78
N GLU A 262 -8.38 -5.65 -10.42
CA GLU A 262 -9.68 -5.00 -10.29
C GLU A 262 -10.34 -5.33 -8.95
N ALA A 263 -10.88 -4.31 -8.28
CA ALA A 263 -11.52 -4.46 -6.97
C ALA A 263 -12.79 -5.31 -7.07
N ASP A 264 -12.85 -6.41 -6.30
CA ASP A 264 -14.06 -7.23 -6.21
C ASP A 264 -15.13 -6.52 -5.37
N LEU A 265 -16.10 -5.93 -6.07
CA LEU A 265 -17.24 -5.24 -5.45
C LEU A 265 -18.10 -6.18 -4.59
N THR A 266 -18.08 -7.50 -4.85
CA THR A 266 -18.87 -8.48 -4.07
C THR A 266 -18.28 -8.72 -2.68
N VAL A 267 -16.96 -8.56 -2.52
CA VAL A 267 -16.31 -8.58 -1.21
C VAL A 267 -16.64 -7.28 -0.46
N ILE A 268 -16.68 -6.13 -1.15
CA ILE A 268 -17.12 -4.86 -0.55
C ILE A 268 -18.58 -4.95 -0.05
N ASP A 269 -19.46 -5.63 -0.78
CA ASP A 269 -20.84 -5.91 -0.38
C ASP A 269 -20.98 -6.90 0.80
N SER A 270 -19.86 -7.48 1.29
CA SER A 270 -19.85 -8.44 2.40
C SER A 270 -19.46 -7.85 3.77
N TYR A 271 -18.90 -6.63 3.82
CA TYR A 271 -18.49 -6.01 5.08
C TYR A 271 -19.67 -5.54 5.92
N ASP A 272 -19.57 -5.74 7.24
CA ASP A 272 -20.53 -5.22 8.22
C ASP A 272 -19.78 -4.33 9.20
N LEU A 273 -19.90 -3.01 9.01
CA LEU A 273 -19.27 -2.01 9.85
C LEU A 273 -19.52 -2.22 11.35
N ALA A 274 -20.66 -2.83 11.75
CA ALA A 274 -20.90 -3.15 13.16
C ALA A 274 -19.99 -4.29 13.66
N SER A 275 -20.00 -5.45 12.99
CA SER A 275 -19.10 -6.57 13.32
C SER A 275 -17.62 -6.19 13.17
N ASP A 276 -17.28 -5.48 12.11
CA ASP A 276 -15.91 -5.12 11.75
C ASP A 276 -15.31 -4.05 12.68
N THR A 277 -16.13 -3.13 13.21
CA THR A 277 -15.69 -2.21 14.28
C THR A 277 -15.46 -2.97 15.59
N VAL A 278 -16.28 -3.97 15.93
CA VAL A 278 -16.05 -4.80 17.13
C VAL A 278 -14.77 -5.63 17.01
N LYS A 279 -14.49 -6.20 15.83
CA LYS A 279 -13.20 -6.85 15.52
C LYS A 279 -12.04 -5.86 15.66
N ALA A 280 -12.14 -4.67 15.07
CA ALA A 280 -11.12 -3.63 15.19
C ALA A 280 -10.83 -3.28 16.67
N ILE A 281 -11.86 -3.03 17.48
CA ILE A 281 -11.76 -2.71 18.92
C ILE A 281 -11.18 -3.87 19.75
N GLY A 282 -11.46 -5.11 19.38
CA GLY A 282 -10.86 -6.30 19.99
C GLY A 282 -9.38 -6.45 19.65
N ASN A 283 -9.04 -6.28 18.37
CA ASN A 283 -7.70 -6.48 17.82
C ASN A 283 -6.74 -5.30 18.05
N ASN A 284 -7.26 -4.10 18.36
CA ASN A 284 -6.45 -2.88 18.30
C ASN A 284 -5.29 -2.88 19.30
N ARG A 285 -4.07 -2.81 18.78
CA ARG A 285 -2.85 -2.98 19.57
C ARG A 285 -2.53 -1.81 20.51
N THR A 286 -3.10 -0.63 20.26
CA THR A 286 -3.09 0.51 21.20
C THR A 286 -4.11 0.30 22.32
N LEU A 287 -5.36 -0.06 21.98
CA LEU A 287 -6.43 -0.28 22.97
C LEU A 287 -6.13 -1.47 23.90
N ILE A 288 -5.55 -2.55 23.37
CA ILE A 288 -5.03 -3.67 24.18
C ILE A 288 -3.99 -3.15 25.17
N SER A 289 -3.00 -2.38 24.70
CA SER A 289 -1.95 -1.82 25.55
C SER A 289 -2.52 -0.95 26.68
N GLN A 290 -3.46 -0.05 26.35
CA GLN A 290 -4.15 0.80 27.33
C GLN A 290 -4.91 -0.02 28.37
N ARG A 291 -5.70 -1.02 27.97
CA ARG A 291 -6.44 -1.92 28.89
C ARG A 291 -5.51 -2.71 29.83
N THR A 292 -4.27 -2.95 29.43
CA THR A 292 -3.25 -3.66 30.25
C THR A 292 -2.32 -2.73 31.05
N GLU A 293 -2.39 -1.41 30.85
CA GLU A 293 -1.46 -0.46 31.46
C GLU A 293 -1.64 -0.37 32.99
N SER A 294 -0.55 -0.16 33.73
CA SER A 294 -0.59 -0.09 35.20
C SER A 294 -1.11 1.26 35.69
N TYR A 295 -2.34 1.27 36.21
CA TYR A 295 -3.02 2.45 36.75
C TYR A 295 -3.18 2.42 38.29
N GLU A 296 -3.47 3.59 38.88
CA GLU A 296 -3.73 3.71 40.32
C GLU A 296 -5.08 3.08 40.70
N LYS A 297 -5.07 2.09 41.60
CA LYS A 297 -6.28 1.31 41.98
C LYS A 297 -7.20 2.03 42.98
N SER A 298 -7.26 3.37 42.93
CA SER A 298 -8.26 4.18 43.63
C SER A 298 -9.49 4.40 42.75
N THR A 299 -10.62 4.82 43.33
CA THR A 299 -11.86 5.11 42.57
C THR A 299 -11.63 6.15 41.46
N SER A 300 -10.79 7.15 41.71
CA SER A 300 -10.39 8.17 40.73
C SER A 300 -9.49 7.59 39.64
N GLY A 301 -8.48 6.77 39.99
CA GLY A 301 -7.58 6.17 39.00
C GLY A 301 -8.29 5.14 38.11
N ILE A 302 -9.18 4.31 38.69
CA ILE A 302 -10.07 3.40 37.94
C ILE A 302 -10.94 4.21 36.97
N SER A 303 -11.59 5.28 37.43
CA SER A 303 -12.48 6.09 36.59
C SER A 303 -11.73 6.84 35.47
N ALA A 304 -10.47 7.24 35.70
CA ALA A 304 -9.64 7.87 34.69
C ALA A 304 -9.16 6.86 33.64
N HIS A 305 -8.70 5.68 34.06
CA HIS A 305 -8.27 4.60 33.18
C HIS A 305 -9.41 4.09 32.29
N LEU A 306 -10.61 3.87 32.85
CA LEU A 306 -11.80 3.53 32.06
C LEU A 306 -12.15 4.63 31.06
N GLY A 307 -12.08 5.91 31.46
CA GLY A 307 -12.31 7.04 30.54
C GLY A 307 -11.32 7.12 29.37
N ILE A 308 -10.07 6.71 29.57
CA ILE A 308 -9.06 6.64 28.49
C ILE A 308 -9.40 5.51 27.51
N VAL A 309 -9.76 4.32 28.00
CA VAL A 309 -10.17 3.19 27.16
C VAL A 309 -11.47 3.52 26.40
N ASP A 310 -12.48 4.06 27.08
CA ASP A 310 -13.75 4.50 26.46
C ASP A 310 -13.52 5.56 25.38
N GLN A 311 -12.58 6.50 25.58
CA GLN A 311 -12.20 7.51 24.58
C GLN A 311 -11.55 6.84 23.36
N GLY A 312 -10.60 5.92 23.59
CA GLY A 312 -9.91 5.20 22.51
C GLY A 312 -10.85 4.33 21.67
N GLU A 313 -11.81 3.64 22.31
CA GLU A 313 -12.84 2.87 21.62
C GLU A 313 -13.77 3.76 20.77
N GLN A 314 -14.13 4.95 21.27
CA GLN A 314 -14.91 5.94 20.51
C GLN A 314 -14.12 6.52 19.33
N GLN A 315 -12.83 6.85 19.52
CA GLN A 315 -11.96 7.34 18.45
C GLN A 315 -11.80 6.30 17.35
N LEU A 316 -11.55 5.03 17.69
CA LEU A 316 -11.46 3.95 16.70
C LEU A 316 -12.79 3.70 16.00
N THR A 317 -13.93 3.79 16.71
CA THR A 317 -15.26 3.71 16.09
C THR A 317 -15.47 4.80 15.03
N ILE A 318 -15.05 6.03 15.31
CA ILE A 318 -15.13 7.16 14.37
C ILE A 318 -14.17 6.96 13.18
N GLN A 319 -12.96 6.44 13.40
CA GLN A 319 -12.01 6.08 12.34
C GLN A 319 -12.60 4.98 11.42
N MET A 320 -13.14 3.89 11.98
CA MET A 320 -13.77 2.81 11.23
C MET A 320 -14.93 3.29 10.35
N GLN A 321 -15.81 4.14 10.90
CA GLN A 321 -16.89 4.78 10.14
C GLN A 321 -16.33 5.63 8.97
N SER A 322 -15.33 6.47 9.23
CA SER A 322 -14.71 7.33 8.21
C SER A 322 -14.03 6.53 7.08
N MET A 323 -13.38 5.41 7.41
CA MET A 323 -12.72 4.53 6.44
C MET A 323 -13.73 3.76 5.59
N TYR A 324 -14.84 3.31 6.19
CA TYR A 324 -15.96 2.70 5.47
C TYR A 324 -16.64 3.70 4.53
N ASP A 325 -16.92 4.91 5.00
CA ASP A 325 -17.55 5.96 4.17
C ASP A 325 -16.64 6.38 3.00
N ASP A 326 -15.33 6.44 3.20
CA ASP A 326 -14.38 6.68 2.10
C ASP A 326 -14.31 5.51 1.12
N MET A 327 -14.29 4.26 1.58
CA MET A 327 -14.38 3.06 0.73
C MET A 327 -15.64 3.10 -0.17
N ILE A 328 -16.79 3.41 0.41
CA ILE A 328 -18.05 3.57 -0.34
C ILE A 328 -17.98 4.78 -1.30
N ALA A 329 -17.33 5.89 -0.92
CA ALA A 329 -17.09 7.02 -1.83
C ALA A 329 -16.18 6.64 -3.01
N LYS A 330 -15.10 5.86 -2.78
CA LYS A 330 -14.24 5.33 -3.84
C LYS A 330 -14.99 4.38 -4.77
N ARG A 331 -15.90 3.53 -4.24
CA ARG A 331 -16.73 2.63 -5.04
C ARG A 331 -17.62 3.40 -6.01
N ASN A 332 -18.35 4.38 -5.50
CA ASN A 332 -19.19 5.27 -6.32
C ASN A 332 -18.37 6.03 -7.38
N ALA A 333 -17.14 6.43 -7.06
CA ALA A 333 -16.22 7.05 -8.02
C ALA A 333 -15.76 6.08 -9.12
N TYR A 334 -15.43 4.83 -8.77
CA TYR A 334 -15.07 3.78 -9.73
C TYR A 334 -16.23 3.41 -10.65
N GLU A 335 -17.42 3.16 -10.12
CA GLU A 335 -18.62 2.84 -10.91
C GLU A 335 -18.97 3.97 -11.90
N SER A 336 -18.87 5.23 -11.45
CA SER A 336 -19.04 6.43 -12.28
C SER A 336 -17.96 6.55 -13.39
N ALA A 337 -16.69 6.32 -13.04
CA ALA A 337 -15.60 6.33 -14.01
C ALA A 337 -15.71 5.19 -15.04
N ASN A 338 -16.16 4.02 -14.63
CA ASN A 338 -16.43 2.87 -15.50
C ASN A 338 -17.56 3.16 -16.50
N ALA A 339 -18.68 3.75 -16.06
CA ALA A 339 -19.74 4.20 -16.97
C ALA A 339 -19.24 5.26 -17.99
N GLY A 340 -18.35 6.16 -17.55
CA GLY A 340 -17.67 7.12 -18.43
C GLY A 340 -16.74 6.46 -19.45
N PHE A 341 -15.96 5.46 -19.02
CA PHE A 341 -15.09 4.66 -19.89
C PHE A 341 -15.86 3.83 -20.93
N GLN A 342 -16.96 3.16 -20.53
CA GLN A 342 -17.84 2.43 -21.45
C GLN A 342 -18.42 3.37 -22.52
N SER A 343 -18.86 4.56 -22.13
CA SER A 343 -19.36 5.59 -23.05
C SER A 343 -18.28 6.05 -24.04
N ALA A 344 -17.05 6.27 -23.57
CA ALA A 344 -15.92 6.65 -24.40
C ALA A 344 -15.44 5.52 -25.33
N SER A 345 -15.52 4.27 -24.90
CA SER A 345 -15.25 3.09 -25.74
C SER A 345 -16.22 3.02 -26.93
N MET A 346 -17.51 3.26 -26.70
CA MET A 346 -18.50 3.38 -27.78
C MET A 346 -18.20 4.56 -28.72
N ALA A 347 -17.82 5.72 -28.18
CA ALA A 347 -17.45 6.89 -28.97
C ALA A 347 -16.19 6.64 -29.83
N LYS A 348 -15.17 5.97 -29.28
CA LYS A 348 -13.94 5.56 -29.97
C LYS A 348 -14.22 4.60 -31.12
N ASN A 349 -15.08 3.59 -30.90
CA ASN A 349 -15.49 2.67 -31.96
C ASN A 349 -16.22 3.39 -33.12
N VAL A 350 -17.02 4.42 -32.82
CA VAL A 350 -17.63 5.30 -33.84
C VAL A 350 -16.58 6.17 -34.54
N ALA A 351 -15.55 6.63 -33.84
CA ALA A 351 -14.44 7.38 -34.43
C ALA A 351 -13.59 6.51 -35.38
N ASP A 352 -13.26 5.27 -34.99
CA ASP A 352 -12.57 4.29 -35.86
C ASP A 352 -13.32 4.10 -37.18
N GLN A 353 -14.64 3.85 -37.10
CA GLN A 353 -15.50 3.68 -38.27
C GLN A 353 -15.48 4.92 -39.17
N LYS A 354 -15.72 6.11 -38.61
CA LYS A 354 -15.69 7.36 -39.38
C LYS A 354 -14.33 7.63 -40.01
N TYR A 355 -13.23 7.37 -39.31
CA TYR A 355 -11.88 7.53 -39.85
C TYR A 355 -11.62 6.55 -41.01
N SER A 356 -12.01 5.29 -40.88
CA SER A 356 -11.91 4.29 -41.96
C SER A 356 -12.73 4.64 -43.21
N LEU A 357 -13.80 5.44 -43.04
CA LEU A 357 -14.65 5.98 -44.11
C LEU A 357 -14.17 7.34 -44.66
N GLY A 358 -13.04 7.87 -44.18
CA GLY A 358 -12.54 9.20 -44.56
C GLY A 358 -13.39 10.38 -44.05
N MET A 359 -14.24 10.15 -43.05
CA MET A 359 -15.18 11.13 -42.49
C MET A 359 -14.63 11.89 -41.26
N LEU A 360 -13.38 11.62 -40.86
CA LEU A 360 -12.63 12.37 -39.86
C LEU A 360 -11.22 12.65 -40.38
N SER A 361 -10.67 13.81 -40.03
CA SER A 361 -9.23 14.06 -40.18
C SER A 361 -8.41 13.25 -39.16
N GLN A 362 -7.11 13.13 -39.42
CA GLN A 362 -6.18 12.47 -38.49
C GLN A 362 -6.12 13.16 -37.12
N SER A 363 -6.25 14.49 -37.06
CA SER A 363 -6.27 15.23 -35.78
C SER A 363 -7.52 14.87 -34.96
N GLU A 364 -8.72 14.93 -35.56
CA GLU A 364 -9.97 14.60 -34.88
C GLU A 364 -10.00 13.13 -34.41
N TYR A 365 -9.41 12.23 -35.21
CA TYR A 365 -9.30 10.81 -34.83
C TYR A 365 -8.34 10.59 -33.65
N LEU A 366 -7.19 11.26 -33.61
CA LEU A 366 -6.26 11.18 -32.48
C LEU A 366 -6.82 11.86 -31.22
N GLU A 367 -7.60 12.93 -31.34
CA GLU A 367 -8.33 13.53 -30.22
C GLU A 367 -9.38 12.58 -29.64
N ALA A 368 -10.10 11.83 -30.48
CA ALA A 368 -11.03 10.79 -30.01
C ALA A 368 -10.31 9.60 -29.35
N GLN A 369 -9.11 9.23 -29.81
CA GLN A 369 -8.27 8.26 -29.11
C GLN A 369 -7.78 8.79 -27.74
N LEU A 370 -7.43 10.08 -27.66
CA LEU A 370 -6.99 10.71 -26.42
C LEU A 370 -8.11 10.78 -25.38
N GLU A 371 -9.33 11.16 -25.77
CA GLU A 371 -10.49 11.16 -24.85
C GLU A 371 -10.76 9.74 -24.32
N TYR A 372 -10.67 8.71 -25.18
CA TYR A 372 -10.78 7.31 -24.76
C TYR A 372 -9.71 6.91 -23.73
N LEU A 373 -8.43 7.25 -23.97
CA LEU A 373 -7.34 6.94 -23.03
C LEU A 373 -7.53 7.68 -21.70
N GLN A 374 -7.88 8.97 -21.73
CA GLN A 374 -8.16 9.74 -20.52
C GLN A 374 -9.28 9.12 -19.68
N LYS A 375 -10.32 8.56 -20.32
CA LYS A 375 -11.40 7.85 -19.61
C LYS A 375 -11.00 6.46 -19.13
N LYS A 376 -10.12 5.73 -19.85
CA LYS A 376 -9.51 4.49 -19.35
C LYS A 376 -8.67 4.77 -18.11
N SER A 377 -7.73 5.70 -18.22
CA SER A 377 -6.84 6.12 -17.12
C SER A 377 -7.62 6.62 -15.90
N ALA A 378 -8.75 7.33 -16.10
CA ALA A 378 -9.63 7.72 -15.00
C ALA A 378 -10.33 6.52 -14.32
N ARG A 379 -10.79 5.52 -15.09
CA ARG A 379 -11.34 4.26 -14.54
C ARG A 379 -10.28 3.49 -13.76
N ASP A 380 -9.11 3.29 -14.36
CA ASP A 380 -8.02 2.51 -13.79
C ASP A 380 -7.49 3.19 -12.51
N THR A 381 -7.33 4.52 -12.53
CA THR A 381 -6.98 5.30 -11.33
C THR A 381 -8.07 5.21 -10.25
N ALA A 382 -9.35 5.20 -10.61
CA ALA A 382 -10.43 5.01 -9.65
C ALA A 382 -10.44 3.60 -9.04
N ASN A 383 -10.13 2.56 -9.84
CA ASN A 383 -9.94 1.19 -9.35
C ASN A 383 -8.77 1.09 -8.36
N ILE A 384 -7.63 1.71 -8.69
CA ILE A 384 -6.44 1.74 -7.82
C ILE A 384 -6.75 2.42 -6.48
N ASN A 385 -7.45 3.57 -6.51
CA ASN A 385 -7.91 4.26 -5.31
C ASN A 385 -8.94 3.46 -4.51
N LEU A 386 -9.77 2.66 -5.18
CA LEU A 386 -10.71 1.75 -4.55
C LEU A 386 -9.95 0.64 -3.80
N CYS A 387 -9.13 -0.16 -4.49
CA CYS A 387 -8.30 -1.24 -3.89
C CYS A 387 -7.51 -0.77 -2.66
N LYS A 388 -6.98 0.46 -2.73
CA LYS A 388 -6.31 1.13 -1.62
C LYS A 388 -7.24 1.30 -0.40
N ALA A 389 -8.32 2.07 -0.52
CA ALA A 389 -9.22 2.36 0.60
C ALA A 389 -9.91 1.10 1.14
N VAL A 390 -10.25 0.18 0.24
CA VAL A 390 -10.79 -1.17 0.49
C VAL A 390 -9.89 -1.97 1.42
N THR A 391 -8.56 -1.80 1.34
CA THR A 391 -7.63 -2.48 2.27
C THR A 391 -7.14 -1.63 3.43
N ASP A 392 -7.07 -0.31 3.32
CA ASP A 392 -6.91 0.55 4.50
C ASP A 392 -7.98 0.19 5.56
N TYR A 393 -9.19 -0.17 5.10
CA TYR A 393 -10.27 -0.71 5.93
C TYR A 393 -9.97 -2.09 6.55
N GLU A 394 -9.64 -3.14 5.78
CA GLU A 394 -9.27 -4.46 6.35
C GLU A 394 -8.14 -4.36 7.37
N TRP A 395 -7.12 -3.57 7.02
CA TRP A 395 -5.98 -3.27 7.86
C TRP A 395 -6.35 -2.58 9.19
N ALA A 396 -7.54 -1.97 9.29
CA ALA A 396 -8.12 -1.41 10.50
C ALA A 396 -8.91 -2.47 11.30
N VAL A 397 -9.67 -3.34 10.63
CA VAL A 397 -10.35 -4.51 11.23
C VAL A 397 -9.36 -5.45 11.94
N GLN A 398 -8.15 -5.60 11.39
CA GLN A 398 -7.04 -6.35 11.99
C GLN A 398 -6.34 -5.62 13.17
N GLY A 399 -6.75 -4.40 13.53
CA GLY A 399 -6.30 -3.73 14.76
C GLY A 399 -4.98 -2.96 14.70
N PHE A 400 -4.49 -2.64 13.51
CA PHE A 400 -3.21 -1.92 13.32
C PHE A 400 -3.36 -0.40 13.07
N VAL A 401 -4.59 0.13 12.99
CA VAL A 401 -4.80 1.58 12.92
C VAL A 401 -4.43 2.22 14.26
N GLN A 402 -3.64 3.30 14.20
CA GLN A 402 -3.24 4.05 15.39
C GLN A 402 -4.40 4.94 15.87
N VAL A 403 -4.73 4.78 17.15
CA VAL A 403 -5.65 5.66 17.88
C VAL A 403 -4.81 6.75 18.54
N GLU A 404 -5.08 8.02 18.20
CA GLU A 404 -4.40 9.18 18.80
C GLU A 404 -4.91 9.42 20.22
N THR A 405 -4.05 9.25 21.23
CA THR A 405 -4.36 9.43 22.67
C THR A 405 -4.56 10.89 23.07
#